data_AF-A0A356TBF3-F1
#
_entry.id   AF-A0A356TBF3-F1
#
_cell.length_a   1.000
_cell.length_b   1.000
_cell.length_c   1.000
_cell.angle_alpha   90.00
_cell.angle_beta   90.00
_cell.angle_gamma   90.00
#
_symmetry.space_group_name_H-M   'P 1'
#
loop_
_entity.id
_entity.type
_entity.pdbx_description
1 polymer ?
#
loop_
_entity_poly.entity_id
_entity_poly.type
_entity_poly.pdbx_seq_one_letter_code
_entity_poly.pdbx_strand_id
1 'polypeptide(L)'
;MAVPILDTVTPAAGPTSGGDLVRLIGQGLAAQVAVRFGAVPGQVLSVRQEAGLWIADVRTPAHPEALVPVTLENLDGARVPVPGEAVTVADAYRFERTAIVAEATVTRLVRTLLRMLKSQVVQNTSMTVALDYDATPEDQLRVVTMATLPSLVLSGPTVRASRFYASNVPHEDVVTGVSGPELQRRRPAYTVDLAFTLTAASDRTAELLNLMATVASFLNRNRWLELQRDPARPELGAVRWEMDPDGDFRTNLRGRDEIRVFTCGLVVRGFDIDEGLPMDLGKAVADAPELDATPIGGAP
;
A
#
# COMPACT_ATOMS: atom_id res chain seq x y z
N MET A 1 -42.53 22.46 -7.52
CA MET A 1 -42.40 21.13 -6.90
C MET A 1 -41.68 20.24 -7.88
N ALA A 2 -40.48 19.81 -7.53
CA ALA A 2 -39.68 18.91 -8.37
C ALA A 2 -39.10 17.83 -7.48
N VAL A 3 -39.42 16.57 -7.76
CA VAL A 3 -38.78 15.44 -7.07
C VAL A 3 -37.34 15.39 -7.55
N PRO A 4 -36.34 15.48 -6.64
CA PRO A 4 -34.95 15.42 -7.04
C PRO A 4 -34.61 14.03 -7.58
N ILE A 5 -33.71 13.99 -8.55
CA ILE A 5 -33.13 12.76 -9.08
C ILE A 5 -31.64 12.82 -8.77
N LEU A 6 -31.10 11.74 -8.19
CA LEU A 6 -29.68 11.62 -7.92
C LEU A 6 -29.08 10.59 -8.89
N ASP A 7 -28.24 11.05 -9.80
CA ASP A 7 -27.68 10.22 -10.88
C ASP A 7 -26.38 9.55 -10.44
N THR A 8 -25.50 10.28 -9.74
CA THR A 8 -24.18 9.77 -9.34
C THR A 8 -23.70 10.31 -8.00
N VAL A 9 -22.88 9.49 -7.34
CA VAL A 9 -22.17 9.79 -6.09
C VAL A 9 -20.69 9.48 -6.31
N THR A 10 -19.81 10.47 -6.23
CA THR A 10 -18.38 10.28 -6.51
C THR A 10 -17.49 11.06 -5.54
N PRO A 11 -16.54 10.40 -4.86
CA PRO A 11 -16.31 8.95 -4.82
C PRO A 11 -17.47 8.20 -4.13
N ALA A 12 -17.64 6.91 -4.43
CA ALA A 12 -18.68 6.05 -3.85
C ALA A 12 -18.23 5.30 -2.57
N ALA A 13 -17.00 5.58 -2.10
CA ALA A 13 -16.45 5.00 -0.87
C ALA A 13 -15.52 6.00 -0.17
N GLY A 14 -15.28 5.78 1.12
CA GLY A 14 -14.32 6.57 1.91
C GLY A 14 -14.18 6.08 3.36
N PRO A 15 -13.35 6.75 4.17
CA PRO A 15 -12.93 6.26 5.47
C PRO A 15 -14.05 6.37 6.51
N THR A 16 -14.11 5.41 7.43
CA THR A 16 -15.01 5.44 8.61
C THR A 16 -14.87 6.69 9.49
N SER A 17 -13.74 7.40 9.43
CA SER A 17 -13.56 8.69 10.11
C SER A 17 -14.41 9.81 9.52
N GLY A 18 -14.93 9.66 8.30
CA GLY A 18 -15.56 10.72 7.54
C GLY A 18 -14.57 11.83 7.15
N GLY A 19 -15.11 12.93 6.63
CA GLY A 19 -14.35 14.15 6.29
C GLY A 19 -14.00 14.30 4.81
N ASP A 20 -14.26 13.26 4.00
CA ASP A 20 -14.03 13.26 2.56
C ASP A 20 -15.06 14.09 1.81
N LEU A 21 -14.63 14.65 0.68
CA LEU A 21 -15.47 15.43 -0.22
C LEU A 21 -16.15 14.49 -1.22
N VAL A 22 -17.47 14.35 -1.11
CA VAL A 22 -18.30 13.61 -2.04
C VAL A 22 -19.09 14.57 -2.91
N ARG A 23 -19.03 14.34 -4.22
CA ARG A 23 -19.81 15.06 -5.22
C ARG A 23 -21.05 14.25 -5.60
N LEU A 24 -22.21 14.87 -5.42
CA LEU A 24 -23.51 14.37 -5.84
C LEU A 24 -23.92 15.10 -7.10
N ILE A 25 -24.27 14.36 -8.16
CA ILE A 25 -24.77 14.95 -9.41
C ILE A 25 -26.19 14.45 -9.64
N GLY A 26 -27.08 15.37 -10.01
CA GLY A 26 -28.49 15.06 -10.22
C GLY A 26 -29.27 16.16 -10.91
N GLN A 27 -30.59 16.05 -10.83
CA GLN A 27 -31.56 16.96 -11.43
C GLN A 27 -32.64 17.34 -10.41
N GLY A 28 -33.25 18.52 -10.56
CA GLY A 28 -34.35 18.95 -9.68
C GLY A 28 -33.92 19.26 -8.23
N LEU A 29 -32.62 19.47 -7.99
CA LEU A 29 -32.14 19.90 -6.67
C LEU A 29 -32.52 21.36 -6.43
N ALA A 30 -32.93 21.66 -5.20
CA ALA A 30 -33.09 23.03 -4.74
C ALA A 30 -31.72 23.70 -4.48
N ALA A 31 -31.71 25.03 -4.35
CA ALA A 31 -30.50 25.77 -3.98
C ALA A 31 -29.96 25.39 -2.58
N GLN A 32 -30.81 24.79 -1.73
CA GLN A 32 -30.45 24.26 -0.43
C GLN A 32 -30.98 22.83 -0.32
N VAL A 33 -30.12 21.91 0.10
CA VAL A 33 -30.46 20.50 0.28
C VAL A 33 -29.92 20.01 1.62
N ALA A 34 -30.54 18.97 2.16
CA ALA A 34 -29.99 18.16 3.24
C ALA A 34 -29.57 16.80 2.67
N VAL A 35 -28.41 16.30 3.10
CA VAL A 35 -27.88 15.02 2.65
C VAL A 35 -27.56 14.15 3.86
N ARG A 36 -27.95 12.88 3.81
CA ARG A 36 -27.70 11.88 4.85
C ARG A 36 -27.03 10.66 4.25
N PHE A 37 -26.07 10.11 4.99
CA PHE A 37 -25.41 8.84 4.71
C PHE A 37 -25.91 7.83 5.75
N GLY A 38 -26.83 6.95 5.34
CA GLY A 38 -27.63 6.15 6.25
C GLY A 38 -28.45 7.04 7.19
N ALA A 39 -28.26 6.87 8.50
CA ALA A 39 -28.93 7.69 9.50
C ALA A 39 -28.17 9.00 9.84
N VAL A 40 -26.94 9.18 9.35
CA VAL A 40 -26.03 10.25 9.81
C VAL A 40 -26.00 11.40 8.80
N PRO A 41 -26.25 12.65 9.22
CA PRO A 41 -26.23 13.79 8.30
C PRO A 41 -24.82 14.12 7.81
N GLY A 42 -24.66 14.31 6.51
CA GLY A 42 -23.47 14.88 5.91
C GLY A 42 -23.50 16.41 5.91
N GLN A 43 -22.33 17.05 5.80
CA GLN A 43 -22.24 18.51 5.75
C GLN A 43 -22.24 18.98 4.29
N VAL A 44 -23.34 19.57 3.83
CA VAL A 44 -23.43 20.17 2.49
C VAL A 44 -22.58 21.44 2.45
N LEU A 45 -21.58 21.48 1.57
CA LEU A 45 -20.64 22.60 1.43
C LEU A 45 -21.09 23.60 0.37
N SER A 46 -21.58 23.09 -0.76
CA SER A 46 -22.11 23.92 -1.83
C SER A 46 -23.10 23.15 -2.68
N VAL A 47 -24.07 23.87 -3.25
CA VAL A 47 -24.95 23.39 -4.31
C VAL A 47 -24.83 24.38 -5.45
N ARG A 48 -24.51 23.89 -6.65
CA ARG A 48 -24.37 24.72 -7.84
C ARG A 48 -24.97 24.02 -9.05
N GLN A 49 -25.19 24.78 -10.11
CA GLN A 49 -25.60 24.25 -11.40
C GLN A 49 -24.47 24.47 -12.41
N GLU A 50 -24.10 23.41 -13.13
CA GLU A 50 -23.03 23.43 -14.13
C GLU A 50 -23.49 22.63 -15.36
N ALA A 51 -23.45 23.25 -16.54
CA ALA A 51 -23.87 22.64 -17.81
C ALA A 51 -25.28 21.99 -17.78
N GLY A 52 -26.22 22.54 -17.00
CA GLY A 52 -27.58 22.03 -16.86
C GLY A 52 -27.76 20.93 -15.81
N LEU A 53 -26.68 20.45 -15.19
CA LEU A 53 -26.69 19.48 -14.09
C LEU A 53 -26.57 20.20 -12.75
N TRP A 54 -27.22 19.64 -11.72
CA TRP A 54 -27.04 20.09 -10.35
C TRP A 54 -25.92 19.29 -9.68
N ILE A 55 -25.03 20.01 -9.01
CA ILE A 55 -23.87 19.46 -8.31
C ILE A 55 -23.94 19.91 -6.86
N ALA A 56 -24.01 18.95 -5.94
CA ALA A 56 -23.89 19.17 -4.50
C ALA A 56 -22.58 18.56 -3.99
N ASP A 57 -21.70 19.40 -3.44
CA ASP A 57 -20.49 18.94 -2.77
C ASP A 57 -20.78 18.79 -1.27
N VAL A 58 -20.56 17.59 -0.74
CA VAL A 58 -20.94 17.19 0.62
C VAL A 58 -19.74 16.57 1.31
N ARG A 59 -19.47 16.98 2.55
CA ARG A 59 -18.48 16.33 3.40
C ARG A 59 -19.13 15.18 4.17
N THR A 60 -18.52 14.00 4.08
CA THR A 60 -19.05 12.78 4.71
C THR A 60 -18.94 12.83 6.24
N PRO A 61 -19.93 12.28 6.96
CA PRO A 61 -19.83 12.15 8.41
C PRO A 61 -18.95 10.96 8.80
N ALA A 62 -18.56 10.90 10.08
CA ALA A 62 -18.00 9.67 10.64
C ALA A 62 -19.11 8.61 10.76
N HIS A 63 -18.81 7.39 10.35
CA HIS A 63 -19.75 6.27 10.37
C HIS A 63 -18.98 4.95 10.50
N PRO A 64 -19.49 3.95 11.24
CA PRO A 64 -18.91 2.60 11.26
C PRO A 64 -18.80 1.98 9.85
N GLU A 65 -17.96 0.95 9.70
CA GLU A 65 -17.80 0.25 8.43
C GLU A 65 -19.15 -0.34 7.97
N ALA A 66 -19.64 0.12 6.82
CA ALA A 66 -20.95 -0.25 6.29
C ALA A 66 -21.14 0.26 4.86
N LEU A 67 -21.94 -0.48 4.09
CA LEU A 67 -22.59 0.03 2.89
C LEU A 67 -23.89 0.75 3.30
N VAL A 68 -24.04 2.02 2.91
CA VAL A 68 -25.17 2.85 3.36
C VAL A 68 -25.91 3.49 2.20
N PRO A 69 -27.24 3.70 2.33
CA PRO A 69 -27.98 4.51 1.38
C PRO A 69 -27.60 6.00 1.52
N VAL A 70 -27.68 6.75 0.43
CA VAL A 70 -27.56 8.21 0.44
C VAL A 70 -28.95 8.81 0.19
N THR A 71 -29.40 9.64 1.12
CA THR A 71 -30.68 10.35 1.03
C THR A 71 -30.43 11.83 0.84
N LEU A 72 -31.08 12.42 -0.17
CA LEU A 72 -31.07 13.86 -0.45
C LEU A 72 -32.49 14.40 -0.34
N GLU A 73 -32.64 15.50 0.39
CA GLU A 73 -33.91 16.21 0.60
C GLU A 73 -33.76 17.67 0.17
N ASN A 74 -34.70 18.18 -0.62
CA ASN A 74 -34.75 19.61 -0.93
C ASN A 74 -35.25 20.39 0.30
N LEU A 75 -34.62 21.52 0.57
CA LEU A 75 -35.00 22.43 1.64
C LEU A 75 -35.67 23.69 1.08
N ASP A 76 -36.62 24.24 1.83
CA ASP A 76 -37.19 25.55 1.55
C ASP A 76 -36.26 26.69 1.99
N GLY A 77 -36.69 27.94 1.78
CA GLY A 77 -35.92 29.14 2.17
C GLY A 77 -35.65 29.27 3.68
N ALA A 78 -36.38 28.51 4.52
CA ALA A 78 -36.20 28.45 5.96
C ALA A 78 -35.36 27.22 6.41
N ARG A 79 -34.76 26.48 5.47
CA ARG A 79 -34.02 25.23 5.69
C ARG A 79 -34.88 24.08 6.24
N VAL A 80 -36.17 24.07 5.94
CA VAL A 80 -37.09 22.99 6.31
C VAL A 80 -37.24 22.03 5.12
N PRO A 81 -37.15 20.70 5.33
CA PRO A 81 -37.38 19.73 4.27
C PRO A 81 -38.77 19.90 3.64
N VAL A 82 -38.81 19.96 2.31
CA VAL A 82 -40.05 20.07 1.55
C VAL A 82 -40.68 18.69 1.46
N PRO A 83 -41.92 18.48 1.97
CA PRO A 83 -42.57 17.18 1.92
C PRO A 83 -42.71 16.67 0.47
N GLY A 84 -42.25 15.45 0.21
CA GLY A 84 -42.31 14.82 -1.11
C GLY A 84 -41.14 15.15 -2.06
N GLU A 85 -40.22 16.02 -1.67
CA GLU A 85 -39.01 16.33 -2.46
C GLU A 85 -37.75 15.68 -1.86
N ALA A 86 -37.77 14.34 -1.82
CA ALA A 86 -36.66 13.54 -1.32
C ALA A 86 -36.35 12.38 -2.28
N VAL A 87 -35.07 12.02 -2.39
CA VAL A 87 -34.59 10.87 -3.14
C VAL A 87 -33.62 10.07 -2.29
N THR A 88 -33.74 8.74 -2.33
CA THR A 88 -32.81 7.83 -1.66
C THR A 88 -32.25 6.87 -2.68
N VAL A 89 -30.92 6.81 -2.76
CA VAL A 89 -30.21 5.81 -3.55
C VAL A 89 -29.66 4.77 -2.59
N ALA A 90 -30.12 3.54 -2.72
CA ALA A 90 -29.62 2.42 -1.93
C ALA A 90 -28.16 2.12 -2.27
N ASP A 91 -27.39 1.68 -1.27
CA ASP A 91 -26.00 1.23 -1.45
C ASP A 91 -25.08 2.25 -2.16
N ALA A 92 -25.39 3.54 -2.01
CA ALA A 92 -24.75 4.61 -2.76
C ALA A 92 -23.39 5.03 -2.20
N TYR A 93 -23.10 4.73 -0.94
CA TYR A 93 -21.81 5.08 -0.33
C TYR A 93 -21.32 4.01 0.64
N ARG A 94 -20.03 3.70 0.58
CA ARG A 94 -19.38 2.73 1.46
C ARG A 94 -18.42 3.39 2.44
N PHE A 95 -18.67 3.20 3.73
CA PHE A 95 -17.69 3.48 4.76
C PHE A 95 -16.79 2.28 4.94
N GLU A 96 -15.50 2.49 4.68
CA GLU A 96 -14.46 1.48 4.84
C GLU A 96 -13.52 1.87 5.95
N ARG A 97 -13.13 0.90 6.77
CA ARG A 97 -12.07 1.14 7.72
C ARG A 97 -10.77 1.21 6.94
N THR A 98 -10.20 2.40 6.77
CA THR A 98 -8.82 2.51 6.30
C THR A 98 -7.95 1.78 7.31
N ALA A 99 -7.49 0.58 6.94
CA ALA A 99 -6.63 -0.20 7.78
C ALA A 99 -5.23 0.45 7.79
N ILE A 100 -5.00 1.40 8.70
CA ILE A 100 -3.63 1.78 9.10
C ILE A 100 -3.01 0.66 9.97
N VAL A 101 -3.31 -0.62 9.66
CA VAL A 101 -3.03 -1.78 10.52
C VAL A 101 -2.41 -2.95 9.76
N ALA A 102 -2.41 -2.95 8.42
CA ALA A 102 -1.57 -3.89 7.69
C ALA A 102 -0.11 -3.43 7.82
N GLU A 103 0.71 -4.20 8.55
CA GLU A 103 2.15 -3.98 8.56
C GLU A 103 2.63 -3.94 7.10
N ALA A 104 3.18 -2.79 6.68
CA ALA A 104 3.60 -2.59 5.30
C ALA A 104 4.49 -3.75 4.83
N THR A 105 4.30 -4.20 3.59
CA THR A 105 5.05 -5.34 3.01
C THR A 105 6.56 -5.16 3.17
N VAL A 106 7.06 -3.92 3.04
CA VAL A 106 8.48 -3.57 3.31
C VAL A 106 8.89 -3.91 4.74
N THR A 107 8.05 -3.59 5.74
CA THR A 107 8.35 -3.85 7.16
C THR A 107 8.40 -5.36 7.43
N ARG A 108 7.47 -6.11 6.84
CA ARG A 108 7.42 -7.58 6.94
C ARG A 108 8.61 -8.24 6.26
N LEU A 109 9.01 -7.71 5.10
CA LEU A 109 10.20 -8.12 4.35
C LEU A 109 11.46 -7.89 5.19
N VAL A 110 11.65 -6.68 5.70
CA VAL A 110 12.81 -6.29 6.51
C VAL A 110 12.89 -7.13 7.78
N ARG A 111 11.76 -7.37 8.46
CA ARG A 111 11.71 -8.26 9.62
C ARG A 111 12.10 -9.70 9.26
N THR A 112 11.66 -10.19 8.11
CA THR A 112 12.00 -11.54 7.63
C THR A 112 13.48 -11.65 7.31
N LEU A 113 14.04 -10.65 6.61
CA LEU A 113 15.47 -10.55 6.33
C LEU A 113 16.30 -10.51 7.63
N LEU A 114 15.91 -9.70 8.62
CA LEU A 114 16.56 -9.66 9.93
C LEU A 114 16.52 -11.02 10.65
N ARG A 115 15.39 -11.74 10.59
CA ARG A 115 15.30 -13.09 11.17
C ARG A 115 16.24 -14.08 10.47
N MET A 116 16.37 -13.99 9.15
CA MET A 116 17.29 -14.82 8.38
C MET A 116 18.76 -14.52 8.73
N LEU A 117 19.14 -13.25 8.83
CA LEU A 117 20.50 -12.83 9.22
C LEU A 117 20.83 -13.27 10.66
N LYS A 118 19.89 -13.12 11.60
CA LYS A 118 20.06 -13.57 12.98
C LYS A 118 20.25 -15.07 13.11
N SER A 119 19.55 -15.86 12.30
CA SER A 119 19.59 -17.33 12.38
C SER A 119 20.74 -17.94 11.59
N GLN A 120 21.14 -17.34 10.47
CA GLN A 120 22.12 -17.92 9.55
C GLN A 120 23.51 -17.26 9.60
N VAL A 121 23.63 -16.02 10.11
CA VAL A 121 24.90 -15.28 10.13
C VAL A 121 25.38 -14.99 11.54
N VAL A 122 24.70 -14.10 12.27
CA VAL A 122 25.10 -13.72 13.64
C VAL A 122 23.91 -13.23 14.43
N GLN A 123 23.74 -13.70 15.67
CA GLN A 123 22.60 -13.33 16.52
C GLN A 123 22.56 -11.83 16.84
N ASN A 124 23.75 -11.21 16.98
CA ASN A 124 23.94 -9.77 17.19
C ASN A 124 23.72 -8.98 15.89
N THR A 125 22.58 -9.21 15.22
CA THR A 125 22.17 -8.44 14.06
C THR A 125 21.17 -7.35 14.47
N SER A 126 21.44 -6.10 14.12
CA SER A 126 20.57 -4.95 14.33
C SER A 126 20.21 -4.27 13.01
N MET A 127 19.24 -3.34 13.07
CA MET A 127 18.88 -2.50 11.94
C MET A 127 19.02 -1.04 12.32
N THR A 128 19.53 -0.22 11.39
CA THR A 128 19.59 1.23 11.54
C THR A 128 18.83 1.88 10.39
N VAL A 129 17.86 2.74 10.71
CA VAL A 129 17.11 3.53 9.74
C VAL A 129 17.82 4.88 9.57
N ALA A 130 18.89 4.91 8.79
CA ALA A 130 19.50 6.17 8.36
C ALA A 130 18.95 6.52 6.98
N LEU A 131 17.98 7.45 6.93
CA LEU A 131 17.36 7.97 5.70
C LEU A 131 18.26 8.96 4.95
N ASP A 132 19.40 9.32 5.54
CA ASP A 132 20.38 10.23 4.96
C ASP A 132 21.77 9.68 5.27
N TYR A 133 22.37 8.97 4.31
CA TYR A 133 23.67 8.35 4.49
C TYR A 133 24.64 8.87 3.43
N ASP A 134 25.41 9.89 3.80
CA ASP A 134 26.60 10.30 3.06
C ASP A 134 27.76 9.39 3.50
N ALA A 135 28.37 8.70 2.54
CA ALA A 135 29.30 7.60 2.80
C ALA A 135 30.70 8.12 3.18
N THR A 136 30.82 8.79 4.32
CA THR A 136 32.14 9.04 4.92
C THR A 136 32.56 7.86 5.81
N PRO A 137 33.85 7.51 5.88
CA PRO A 137 34.33 6.41 6.72
C PRO A 137 34.05 6.59 8.21
N GLU A 138 33.94 7.83 8.69
CA GLU A 138 33.78 8.15 10.12
C GLU A 138 32.37 7.84 10.65
N ASP A 139 31.33 8.00 9.83
CA ASP A 139 29.95 7.71 10.24
C ASP A 139 29.64 6.20 10.30
N GLN A 140 30.40 5.36 9.57
CA GLN A 140 30.30 3.88 9.64
C GLN A 140 30.64 3.34 11.02
N LEU A 141 31.68 3.91 11.64
CA LEU A 141 32.15 3.51 12.96
C LEU A 141 31.16 3.92 14.06
N ARG A 142 30.43 5.03 13.89
CA ARG A 142 29.41 5.50 14.87
C ARG A 142 28.20 4.59 14.99
N VAL A 143 27.76 3.98 13.88
CA VAL A 143 26.62 3.04 13.89
C VAL A 143 26.99 1.71 14.57
N VAL A 144 28.25 1.28 14.40
CA VAL A 144 28.78 0.02 14.95
C VAL A 144 29.08 0.12 16.44
N THR A 145 29.53 1.28 16.93
CA THR A 145 29.98 1.48 18.32
C THR A 145 28.88 1.36 19.37
N MET A 146 27.61 1.26 18.96
CA MET A 146 26.46 1.02 19.85
C MET A 146 26.10 -0.48 20.00
N ALA A 147 26.73 -1.39 19.24
CA ALA A 147 26.40 -2.82 19.22
C ALA A 147 27.48 -3.69 19.88
N THR A 148 27.06 -4.78 20.53
CA THR A 148 27.98 -5.78 21.10
C THR A 148 28.71 -6.52 19.98
N LEU A 149 30.04 -6.48 19.97
CA LEU A 149 30.89 -7.17 18.98
C LEU A 149 30.95 -8.69 19.26
N PRO A 150 31.02 -9.53 18.21
CA PRO A 150 30.82 -9.19 16.80
C PRO A 150 29.38 -8.79 16.50
N SER A 151 29.18 -7.83 15.61
CA SER A 151 27.86 -7.33 15.23
C SER A 151 27.67 -7.27 13.72
N LEU A 152 26.44 -7.40 13.27
CA LEU A 152 26.02 -7.14 11.89
C LEU A 152 24.90 -6.10 11.88
N VAL A 153 25.02 -5.07 11.07
CA VAL A 153 24.03 -4.01 10.95
C VAL A 153 23.45 -4.04 9.54
N LEU A 154 22.11 -4.04 9.45
CA LEU A 154 21.37 -3.84 8.22
C LEU A 154 20.94 -2.37 8.10
N SER A 155 21.37 -1.69 7.05
CA SER A 155 21.03 -0.30 6.74
C SER A 155 20.23 -0.20 5.45
N GLY A 156 19.29 0.77 5.37
CA GLY A 156 18.35 0.94 4.25
C GLY A 156 16.89 0.64 4.64
N PRO A 157 15.99 0.37 3.68
CA PRO A 157 16.23 0.30 2.23
C PRO A 157 16.35 1.68 1.58
N THR A 158 17.22 1.77 0.57
CA THR A 158 17.15 2.83 -0.45
C THR A 158 16.35 2.31 -1.65
N VAL A 159 15.46 3.15 -2.18
CA VAL A 159 14.58 2.78 -3.29
C VAL A 159 15.26 3.12 -4.61
N ARG A 160 15.41 2.14 -5.50
CA ARG A 160 15.94 2.32 -6.86
C ARG A 160 14.86 1.94 -7.88
N ALA A 161 14.64 2.75 -8.91
CA ALA A 161 13.67 2.40 -9.95
C ALA A 161 14.09 1.13 -10.71
N SER A 162 13.23 0.12 -10.77
CA SER A 162 13.53 -1.13 -11.48
C SER A 162 13.17 -1.00 -12.96
N ARG A 163 14.16 -1.07 -13.86
CA ARG A 163 13.91 -0.97 -15.32
C ARG A 163 13.57 -2.32 -15.98
N PHE A 164 13.75 -3.44 -15.26
CA PHE A 164 13.59 -4.80 -15.80
C PHE A 164 12.29 -5.50 -15.38
N TYR A 165 11.76 -5.21 -14.19
CA TYR A 165 10.58 -5.90 -13.65
C TYR A 165 9.31 -5.06 -13.62
N ALA A 166 9.35 -3.81 -14.13
CA ALA A 166 8.18 -2.96 -14.22
C ALA A 166 7.14 -3.57 -15.18
N SER A 167 6.18 -4.32 -14.65
CA SER A 167 5.01 -4.72 -15.42
C SER A 167 4.07 -3.52 -15.49
N ASN A 168 4.05 -2.82 -16.62
CA ASN A 168 3.03 -1.81 -16.94
C ASN A 168 1.65 -2.43 -17.21
N VAL A 169 1.36 -3.61 -16.63
CA VAL A 169 0.11 -4.34 -16.85
C VAL A 169 -0.82 -4.04 -15.69
N PRO A 170 -2.00 -3.45 -15.95
CA PRO A 170 -3.04 -3.28 -14.93
C PRO A 170 -3.43 -4.65 -14.37
N HIS A 171 -3.42 -4.81 -13.05
CA HIS A 171 -3.92 -6.03 -12.39
C HIS A 171 -5.36 -5.78 -11.93
N GLU A 172 -6.26 -6.70 -12.30
CA GLU A 172 -7.64 -6.73 -11.84
C GLU A 172 -7.76 -7.86 -10.81
N ASP A 173 -7.88 -7.50 -9.52
CA ASP A 173 -8.09 -8.47 -8.46
C ASP A 173 -9.59 -8.57 -8.16
N VAL A 174 -10.14 -9.78 -8.10
CA VAL A 174 -11.50 -10.01 -7.62
C VAL A 174 -11.44 -10.08 -6.09
N VAL A 175 -11.92 -9.04 -5.41
CA VAL A 175 -12.01 -8.95 -3.95
C VAL A 175 -13.42 -9.32 -3.51
N THR A 176 -13.58 -10.17 -2.50
CA THR A 176 -14.90 -10.43 -1.92
C THR A 176 -15.32 -9.21 -1.10
N GLY A 177 -16.20 -8.39 -1.66
CA GLY A 177 -16.87 -7.29 -0.99
C GLY A 177 -18.13 -7.76 -0.25
N VAL A 178 -18.73 -6.86 0.52
CA VAL A 178 -19.94 -7.10 1.33
C VAL A 178 -21.14 -7.52 0.47
N SER A 179 -21.12 -7.24 -0.84
CA SER A 179 -22.16 -7.58 -1.81
C SER A 179 -21.77 -8.68 -2.81
N GLY A 180 -20.60 -9.31 -2.66
CA GLY A 180 -20.08 -10.33 -3.58
C GLY A 180 -18.69 -10.00 -4.15
N PRO A 181 -18.20 -10.79 -5.14
CA PRO A 181 -16.91 -10.53 -5.78
C PRO A 181 -16.91 -9.21 -6.57
N GLU A 182 -16.02 -8.30 -6.23
CA GLU A 182 -15.84 -6.97 -6.83
C GLU A 182 -14.47 -6.86 -7.49
N LEU A 183 -14.39 -6.21 -8.65
CA LEU A 183 -13.14 -5.99 -9.36
C LEU A 183 -12.42 -4.77 -8.77
N GLN A 184 -11.31 -5.01 -8.07
CA GLN A 184 -10.39 -3.97 -7.61
C GLN A 184 -9.34 -3.72 -8.68
N ARG A 185 -9.43 -2.57 -9.36
CA ARG A 185 -8.42 -2.12 -10.30
C ARG A 185 -7.28 -1.44 -9.52
N ARG A 186 -6.12 -2.09 -9.46
CA ARG A 186 -4.91 -1.53 -8.83
C ARG A 186 -4.11 -0.74 -9.88
N ARG A 187 -3.44 0.34 -9.46
CA ARG A 187 -2.42 0.98 -10.33
C ARG A 187 -1.39 -0.08 -10.74
N PRO A 188 -0.80 0.02 -11.94
CA PRO A 188 0.38 -0.78 -12.25
C PRO A 188 1.39 -0.57 -11.13
N ALA A 189 1.85 -1.66 -10.53
CA ALA A 189 2.69 -1.60 -9.36
C ALA A 189 3.92 -0.73 -9.63
N TYR A 190 4.20 0.23 -8.75
CA TYR A 190 5.48 0.92 -8.80
C TYR A 190 6.56 -0.05 -8.29
N THR A 191 7.08 -0.84 -9.23
CA THR A 191 8.09 -1.86 -8.99
C THR A 191 9.47 -1.22 -8.84
N VAL A 192 10.11 -1.46 -7.72
CA VAL A 192 11.42 -0.91 -7.35
C VAL A 192 12.37 -2.03 -6.95
N ASP A 193 13.65 -1.72 -6.97
CA ASP A 193 14.67 -2.52 -6.31
C ASP A 193 14.96 -1.88 -4.95
N LEU A 194 14.87 -2.66 -3.88
CA LEU A 194 15.23 -2.23 -2.53
C LEU A 194 16.69 -2.58 -2.27
N ALA A 195 17.55 -1.56 -2.15
CA ALA A 195 18.96 -1.74 -1.87
C ALA A 195 19.26 -1.53 -0.38
N PHE A 196 19.96 -2.50 0.20
CA PHE A 196 20.40 -2.56 1.58
C PHE A 196 21.92 -2.60 1.65
N THR A 197 22.46 -2.16 2.78
CA THR A 197 23.88 -2.27 3.10
C THR A 197 24.04 -3.09 4.38
N LEU A 198 24.88 -4.11 4.32
CA LEU A 198 25.29 -4.91 5.47
C LEU A 198 26.65 -4.41 5.95
N THR A 199 26.75 -4.04 7.23
CA THR A 199 28.00 -3.62 7.86
C THR A 199 28.29 -4.52 9.04
N ALA A 200 29.36 -5.31 8.96
CA ALA A 200 29.79 -6.15 10.07
C ALA A 200 31.02 -5.57 10.75
N ALA A 201 31.12 -5.79 12.05
CA ALA A 201 32.23 -5.31 12.85
C ALA A 201 32.70 -6.34 13.87
N SER A 202 34.02 -6.33 14.10
CA SER A 202 34.69 -7.14 15.12
C SER A 202 36.02 -6.49 15.51
N ASP A 203 36.48 -6.73 16.73
CA ASP A 203 37.83 -6.38 17.20
C ASP A 203 38.90 -7.37 16.68
N ARG A 204 38.48 -8.56 16.21
CA ARG A 204 39.36 -9.65 15.76
C ARG A 204 39.30 -9.85 14.24
N THR A 205 40.45 -9.78 13.58
CA THR A 205 40.53 -10.00 12.11
C THR A 205 39.99 -11.34 11.68
N ALA A 206 40.33 -12.43 12.39
CA ALA A 206 39.87 -13.77 12.05
C ALA A 206 38.34 -13.90 12.13
N GLU A 207 37.73 -13.27 13.14
CA GLU A 207 36.28 -13.27 13.31
C GLU A 207 35.60 -12.45 12.21
N LEU A 208 36.15 -11.28 11.85
CA LEU A 208 35.64 -10.50 10.73
C LEU A 208 35.69 -11.27 9.41
N LEU A 209 36.77 -11.99 9.13
CA LEU A 209 36.92 -12.81 7.93
C LEU A 209 35.94 -13.99 7.92
N ASN A 210 35.70 -14.62 9.08
CA ASN A 210 34.69 -15.67 9.22
C ASN A 210 33.27 -15.12 8.97
N LEU A 211 32.95 -13.93 9.51
CA LEU A 211 31.67 -13.26 9.25
C LEU A 211 31.50 -12.93 7.77
N MET A 212 32.56 -12.44 7.11
CA MET A 212 32.54 -12.15 5.68
C MET A 212 32.25 -13.40 4.86
N ALA A 213 32.93 -14.51 5.14
CA ALA A 213 32.67 -15.80 4.48
C ALA A 213 31.24 -16.29 4.75
N THR A 214 30.74 -16.11 5.98
CA THR A 214 29.37 -16.49 6.36
C THR A 214 28.33 -15.64 5.62
N VAL A 215 28.52 -14.32 5.52
CA VAL A 215 27.64 -13.43 4.76
C VAL A 215 27.65 -13.77 3.27
N ALA A 216 28.83 -14.02 2.69
CA ALA A 216 28.93 -14.47 1.29
C ALA A 216 28.19 -15.79 1.06
N SER A 217 28.30 -16.75 1.99
CA SER A 217 27.55 -18.02 1.92
C SER A 217 26.04 -17.79 2.05
N PHE A 218 25.63 -16.92 2.97
CA PHE A 218 24.24 -16.52 3.17
C PHE A 218 23.63 -15.96 1.88
N LEU A 219 24.28 -14.98 1.25
CA LEU A 219 23.81 -14.35 0.01
C LEU A 219 23.71 -15.37 -1.14
N ASN A 220 24.68 -16.26 -1.27
CA ASN A 220 24.66 -17.30 -2.32
C ASN A 220 23.57 -18.36 -2.10
N ARG A 221 23.27 -18.71 -0.84
CA ARG A 221 22.26 -19.73 -0.51
C ARG A 221 20.84 -19.19 -0.54
N ASN A 222 20.64 -17.92 -0.22
CA ASN A 222 19.32 -17.30 -0.09
C ASN A 222 19.05 -16.35 -1.26
N ARG A 223 18.89 -16.92 -2.47
CA ARG A 223 18.55 -16.15 -3.68
C ARG A 223 17.10 -15.67 -3.74
N TRP A 224 16.26 -16.17 -2.84
CA TRP A 224 14.83 -15.86 -2.81
C TRP A 224 14.42 -15.47 -1.40
N LEU A 225 13.68 -14.38 -1.29
CA LEU A 225 12.97 -13.98 -0.09
C LEU A 225 11.48 -14.21 -0.29
N GLU A 226 10.90 -15.10 0.50
CA GLU A 226 9.50 -15.48 0.40
C GLU A 226 8.71 -14.94 1.59
N LEU A 227 7.53 -14.39 1.29
CA LEU A 227 6.63 -13.81 2.28
C LEU A 227 5.18 -14.12 1.87
N GLN A 228 4.31 -14.43 2.83
CA GLN A 228 2.86 -14.48 2.55
C GLN A 228 2.38 -13.13 2.02
N ARG A 229 1.55 -13.09 0.98
CA ARG A 229 1.01 -11.82 0.46
C ARG A 229 0.23 -11.09 1.54
N ASP A 230 -0.68 -11.81 2.20
CA ASP A 230 -1.49 -11.29 3.29
C ASP A 230 -1.55 -12.31 4.43
N PRO A 231 -1.00 -12.02 5.63
CA PRO A 231 -1.08 -12.93 6.78
C PRO A 231 -2.51 -13.21 7.23
N ALA A 232 -3.45 -12.28 6.98
CA ALA A 232 -4.85 -12.44 7.31
C ALA A 232 -5.60 -13.28 6.27
N ARG A 233 -5.02 -13.47 5.08
CA ARG A 233 -5.58 -14.24 3.96
C ARG A 233 -4.54 -15.19 3.36
N PRO A 234 -4.23 -16.32 4.04
CA PRO A 234 -3.23 -17.29 3.59
C PRO A 234 -3.51 -17.89 2.20
N GLU A 235 -4.77 -17.88 1.76
CA GLU A 235 -5.23 -18.35 0.45
C GLU A 235 -4.65 -17.55 -0.72
N LEU A 236 -4.22 -16.31 -0.49
CA LEU A 236 -3.55 -15.48 -1.51
C LEU A 236 -2.12 -15.96 -1.81
N GLY A 237 -1.62 -16.95 -1.06
CA GLY A 237 -0.30 -17.54 -1.26
C GLY A 237 0.86 -16.63 -0.87
N ALA A 238 2.04 -16.96 -1.38
CA ALA A 238 3.27 -16.24 -1.09
C ALA A 238 3.75 -15.45 -2.31
N VAL A 239 4.40 -14.32 -2.02
CA VAL A 239 5.21 -13.55 -2.95
C VAL A 239 6.67 -13.87 -2.71
N ARG A 240 7.43 -13.93 -3.80
CA ARG A 240 8.88 -14.18 -3.77
C ARG A 240 9.61 -13.06 -4.50
N TRP A 241 10.69 -12.58 -3.89
CA TRP A 241 11.59 -11.63 -4.51
C TRP A 241 12.98 -12.21 -4.65
N GLU A 242 13.67 -11.84 -5.72
CA GLU A 242 15.05 -12.24 -5.94
C GLU A 242 15.98 -11.37 -5.08
N MET A 243 16.90 -12.04 -4.38
CA MET A 243 17.96 -11.45 -3.58
C MET A 243 19.29 -11.66 -4.26
N ASP A 244 20.00 -10.56 -4.52
CA ASP A 244 21.34 -10.59 -5.10
C ASP A 244 22.33 -9.75 -4.29
N PRO A 245 23.62 -10.13 -4.26
CA PRO A 245 24.67 -9.23 -3.79
C PRO A 245 24.72 -7.97 -4.67
N ASP A 246 24.87 -6.81 -4.03
CA ASP A 246 25.00 -5.51 -4.71
C ASP A 246 26.38 -4.90 -4.41
N GLY A 247 27.22 -4.78 -5.44
CA GLY A 247 28.59 -4.26 -5.32
C GLY A 247 29.59 -5.20 -4.63
N ASP A 248 30.76 -4.65 -4.30
CA ASP A 248 31.89 -5.40 -3.75
C ASP A 248 31.92 -5.40 -2.21
N PHE A 249 32.54 -6.44 -1.65
CA PHE A 249 32.93 -6.46 -0.24
C PHE A 249 34.05 -5.46 0.00
N ARG A 250 33.77 -4.42 0.79
CA ARG A 250 34.75 -3.40 1.19
C ARG A 250 35.17 -3.64 2.62
N THR A 251 36.46 -3.89 2.85
CA THR A 251 37.01 -4.09 4.20
C THR A 251 37.81 -2.88 4.65
N ASN A 252 37.55 -2.40 5.87
CA ASN A 252 38.44 -1.49 6.57
C ASN A 252 39.05 -2.21 7.77
N LEU A 253 40.29 -2.67 7.58
CA LEU A 253 41.07 -3.39 8.59
C LEU A 253 41.99 -2.48 9.40
N ARG A 254 42.03 -1.18 9.09
CA ARG A 254 42.93 -0.18 9.68
C ARG A 254 42.11 0.95 10.32
N GLY A 255 41.37 0.62 11.37
CA GLY A 255 40.67 1.60 12.21
C GLY A 255 41.55 2.11 13.36
N ARG A 256 41.34 3.36 13.79
CA ARG A 256 42.05 3.97 14.95
C ARG A 256 41.64 3.34 16.29
N ASP A 257 40.49 2.68 16.34
CA ASP A 257 39.81 2.22 17.56
C ASP A 257 39.82 0.68 17.72
N GLU A 258 40.78 -0.04 17.13
CA GLU A 258 40.90 -1.52 17.14
C GLU A 258 39.74 -2.30 16.50
N ILE A 259 38.63 -1.65 16.16
CA ILE A 259 37.47 -2.21 15.47
C ILE A 259 37.77 -2.31 13.97
N ARG A 260 37.46 -3.48 13.41
CA ARG A 260 37.60 -3.82 11.99
C ARG A 260 36.20 -3.98 11.42
N VAL A 261 35.99 -3.45 10.22
CA VAL A 261 34.67 -3.38 9.59
C VAL A 261 34.74 -3.96 8.20
N PHE A 262 33.70 -4.66 7.77
CA PHE A 262 33.44 -4.87 6.34
C PHE A 262 32.02 -4.45 5.98
N THR A 263 31.85 -4.06 4.73
CA THR A 263 30.57 -3.63 4.18
C THR A 263 30.31 -4.33 2.85
N CYS A 264 29.08 -4.78 2.61
CA CYS A 264 28.63 -5.27 1.30
C CYS A 264 27.17 -4.86 1.05
N GLY A 265 26.78 -4.70 -0.21
CA GLY A 265 25.40 -4.42 -0.57
C GLY A 265 24.59 -5.69 -0.81
N LEU A 266 23.28 -5.56 -0.63
CA LEU A 266 22.26 -6.56 -0.92
C LEU A 266 21.11 -5.84 -1.63
N VAL A 267 20.63 -6.38 -2.74
CA VAL A 267 19.45 -5.86 -3.42
C VAL A 267 18.33 -6.89 -3.41
N VAL A 268 17.12 -6.44 -3.11
CA VAL A 268 15.88 -7.18 -3.33
C VAL A 268 15.20 -6.60 -4.55
N ARG A 269 15.06 -7.38 -5.62
CA ARG A 269 14.55 -6.91 -6.91
C ARG A 269 13.05 -7.11 -7.04
N GLY A 270 12.42 -6.22 -7.80
CA GLY A 270 11.03 -6.40 -8.20
C GLY A 270 10.02 -6.21 -7.05
N PHE A 271 10.34 -5.32 -6.10
CA PHE A 271 9.49 -5.03 -4.96
C PHE A 271 8.40 -4.02 -5.35
N ASP A 272 7.14 -4.35 -5.09
CA ASP A 272 6.01 -3.48 -5.40
C ASP A 272 5.65 -2.59 -4.20
N ILE A 273 5.87 -1.27 -4.32
CA ILE A 273 5.60 -0.32 -3.22
C ILE A 273 4.09 -0.13 -2.98
N ASP A 274 3.28 -0.26 -4.03
CA ASP A 274 1.86 0.13 -4.04
C ASP A 274 0.85 -1.03 -3.90
N GLU A 275 1.25 -2.21 -3.38
CA GLU A 275 0.29 -3.23 -2.91
C GLU A 275 -0.51 -2.67 -1.71
N GLY A 276 -1.54 -1.84 -1.96
CA GLY A 276 -2.45 -1.41 -0.91
C GLY A 276 -3.19 -0.08 -1.06
N LEU A 277 -2.95 0.73 -2.10
CA LEU A 277 -3.77 1.94 -2.32
C LEU A 277 -4.89 1.65 -3.33
N PRO A 278 -6.15 1.47 -2.88
CA PRO A 278 -7.29 1.34 -3.79
C PRO A 278 -7.43 2.63 -4.59
N MET A 279 -7.51 2.53 -5.92
CA MET A 279 -7.70 3.69 -6.78
C MET A 279 -9.16 4.14 -6.85
N ASP A 280 -10.09 3.20 -6.86
CA ASP A 280 -11.53 3.44 -6.91
C ASP A 280 -12.25 2.12 -6.62
N LEU A 281 -13.20 2.11 -5.69
CA LEU A 281 -14.22 1.07 -5.56
C LEU A 281 -15.48 1.63 -6.20
N GLY A 282 -15.66 1.37 -7.49
CA GLY A 282 -16.63 2.10 -8.29
C GLY A 282 -17.55 1.28 -9.18
N LYS A 283 -17.50 -0.06 -9.17
CA LYS A 283 -18.46 -0.84 -9.97
C LYS A 283 -18.74 -2.21 -9.38
N ALA A 284 -20.00 -2.45 -9.04
CA ALA A 284 -20.54 -3.81 -9.04
C ALA A 284 -20.36 -4.40 -10.45
N VAL A 285 -20.03 -5.69 -10.53
CA VAL A 285 -20.03 -6.44 -11.81
C VAL A 285 -21.49 -6.53 -12.26
N ALA A 286 -21.92 -5.56 -13.06
CA ALA A 286 -23.14 -5.67 -13.84
C ALA A 286 -22.82 -6.55 -15.05
N ASP A 287 -23.45 -7.72 -15.03
CA ASP A 287 -23.49 -8.78 -16.02
C ASP A 287 -22.17 -9.51 -16.33
N ALA A 288 -22.25 -10.83 -16.14
CA ALA A 288 -21.25 -11.79 -16.58
C ALA A 288 -20.90 -11.54 -18.05
N PRO A 289 -19.62 -11.51 -18.44
CA PRO A 289 -19.30 -11.72 -19.84
C PRO A 289 -19.70 -13.16 -20.16
N GLU A 290 -20.70 -13.31 -21.03
CA GLU A 290 -20.90 -14.53 -21.79
C GLU A 290 -19.53 -15.03 -22.25
N LEU A 291 -19.20 -16.25 -21.82
CA LEU A 291 -18.07 -17.00 -22.37
C LEU A 291 -18.40 -17.26 -23.84
N ASP A 292 -18.03 -16.32 -24.71
CA ASP A 292 -17.99 -16.53 -26.15
C ASP A 292 -16.84 -17.50 -26.45
N ALA A 293 -17.15 -18.78 -26.30
CA ALA A 293 -16.32 -19.86 -26.79
C ALA A 293 -16.34 -19.79 -28.32
N THR A 294 -15.33 -19.15 -28.90
CA THR A 294 -15.08 -19.23 -30.34
C THR A 294 -14.64 -20.67 -30.65
N PRO A 295 -15.35 -21.42 -31.52
CA PRO A 295 -14.90 -22.74 -31.92
C PRO A 295 -13.64 -22.60 -32.76
N ILE A 296 -12.53 -23.15 -32.28
CA ILE A 296 -11.33 -23.37 -33.09
C ILE A 296 -11.72 -24.37 -34.17
N GLY A 297 -11.82 -23.90 -35.41
CA GLY A 297 -12.19 -24.71 -36.56
C GLY A 297 -11.25 -25.90 -36.73
N GLY A 298 -11.83 -27.10 -36.69
CA GLY A 298 -11.29 -28.27 -37.37
C GLY A 298 -12.08 -28.46 -38.65
N ALA A 299 -11.48 -28.15 -39.80
CA ALA A 299 -12.01 -28.60 -41.09
C ALA A 299 -11.69 -30.10 -41.27
N PRO A 300 -12.60 -30.86 -41.90
CA PRO A 300 -12.48 -32.31 -42.11
C PRO A 300 -11.39 -32.69 -43.12
#